data_AF-A0A0K6G9T0-F1
#
_entry.id   AF-A0A0K6G9T0-F1
#
_cell.length_a   1.000
_cell.length_b   1.000
_cell.length_c   1.000
_cell.angle_alpha   90.00
_cell.angle_beta   90.00
_cell.angle_gamma   90.00
#
_symmetry.space_group_name_H-M   'P 1'
#
loop_
_entity.id
_entity.type
_entity.pdbx_description
1 polymer ?
#
loop_
_entity_poly.entity_id
_entity_poly.type
_entity_poly.pdbx_seq_one_letter_code
_entity_poly.pdbx_strand_id
1 'polypeptide(L)'
;MRYAPLNFGIFQRLTRPQCSWNPDTEASRPFTKQYIESLRVKVKSLESQIAELQNLSLTPSAGPHPNTPASSSLSQESLEDFQIPPSPHTSLSDPLSSIINPEFLNSSSFYSSGSRAFPSLPAFEYQYIFNIDLSLPFERQTPETQASLSCQWNRHLPNLGRDLSRIEHDVILSRYFNHGTSWLSGLVPSLFLRDMINYLSPPPTTTATHMDNYSPLIHCSLMASASALSEDTYIRAKEVRVKFATQAKNWLFDQFGNFHPTLLPSLALLAEYHTTIGERHTGYMYLGMGVRAARTVPISANNLAYTWYSWSIYVQEAFSALESGRPNQMLPPRVPIDYPTEHSGDYSSLEAETFVRTCKLAVIAMDINGNTSNDSSSIAELQSLLDAWYNLLPHRLLIHQHAAFTHPHVFCLHIAYWWITLRLHFPLYRKARTEDSDVGSDEDRSVSACNRATDVLVELFGEFHKRYNLRSFPENLLQAITLCGDTLLFKRNLTLDEALDERVKAQEGIDSCVRALQTVGETWSHALNLAVEFQARVAS
;
A
#
# COMPACT_ATOMS: atom_id res chain seq x y z
N MET A 1 -46.07 55.54 -32.40
CA MET A 1 -46.98 54.47 -32.90
C MET A 1 -46.26 53.16 -32.68
N ARG A 2 -46.61 52.29 -31.72
CA ARG A 2 -47.73 51.30 -31.72
C ARG A 2 -47.81 50.63 -33.11
N TYR A 3 -47.54 49.34 -33.32
CA TYR A 3 -48.11 48.16 -32.64
C TYR A 3 -47.14 46.96 -32.60
N ALA A 4 -47.38 46.08 -31.63
CA ALA A 4 -46.79 44.76 -31.44
C ALA A 4 -47.64 43.67 -32.17
N PRO A 5 -47.59 42.37 -31.79
CA PRO A 5 -46.77 41.31 -32.37
C PRO A 5 -47.62 40.15 -32.96
N LEU A 6 -46.99 39.18 -33.63
CA LEU A 6 -47.60 37.87 -33.89
C LEU A 6 -46.65 36.73 -33.53
N ASN A 7 -47.28 35.62 -33.16
CA ASN A 7 -46.88 34.70 -32.12
C ASN A 7 -47.10 33.26 -32.64
N PHE A 8 -46.42 32.31 -32.01
CA PHE A 8 -46.63 30.85 -32.01
C PHE A 8 -46.23 29.97 -33.21
N GLY A 9 -45.27 29.09 -32.90
CA GLY A 9 -44.90 27.89 -33.64
C GLY A 9 -44.17 26.87 -32.76
N ILE A 10 -44.89 26.38 -31.73
CA ILE A 10 -44.82 25.03 -31.12
C ILE A 10 -43.53 24.61 -30.37
N PHE A 11 -43.75 24.43 -29.05
CA PHE A 11 -42.94 23.78 -28.05
C PHE A 11 -42.64 22.30 -28.35
N GLN A 12 -41.40 21.88 -28.14
CA GLN A 12 -41.08 20.67 -27.38
C GLN A 12 -39.83 20.94 -26.52
N ARG A 13 -40.06 21.48 -25.32
CA ARG A 13 -39.11 21.33 -24.21
C ARG A 13 -39.18 19.86 -23.79
N LEU A 14 -38.12 19.09 -24.06
CA LEU A 14 -37.86 17.88 -23.31
C LEU A 14 -37.58 18.29 -21.86
N THR A 15 -38.61 18.15 -21.04
CA THR A 15 -38.53 18.24 -19.58
C THR A 15 -37.45 17.26 -19.09
N ARG A 16 -36.44 17.77 -18.38
CA ARG A 16 -35.59 16.92 -17.53
C ARG A 16 -36.52 16.14 -16.60
N PRO A 17 -36.43 14.81 -16.49
CA PRO A 17 -37.14 14.11 -15.43
C PRO A 17 -36.60 14.62 -14.10
N GLN A 18 -37.47 15.25 -13.34
CA GLN A 18 -37.24 15.60 -11.95
C GLN A 18 -37.02 14.27 -11.23
N CYS A 19 -35.79 14.00 -10.81
CA CYS A 19 -35.46 12.80 -10.03
C CYS A 19 -36.08 12.97 -8.64
N SER A 20 -37.35 12.64 -8.50
CA SER A 20 -38.02 12.50 -7.21
C SER A 20 -37.77 11.09 -6.71
N TRP A 21 -36.88 10.95 -5.74
CA TRP A 21 -36.69 9.71 -5.01
C TRP A 21 -37.95 9.44 -4.19
N ASN A 22 -38.66 8.34 -4.48
CA ASN A 22 -39.86 7.93 -3.77
C ASN A 22 -39.61 6.55 -3.11
N PRO A 23 -39.44 6.47 -1.78
CA PRO A 23 -39.02 5.25 -1.07
C PRO A 23 -40.01 4.08 -1.20
N ASP A 24 -41.26 4.34 -1.60
CA ASP A 24 -42.32 3.34 -1.55
C ASP A 24 -42.54 2.57 -2.87
N THR A 25 -41.73 2.83 -3.92
CA THR A 25 -41.96 2.25 -5.26
C THR A 25 -40.91 1.25 -5.77
N GLU A 26 -39.86 0.93 -5.00
CA GLU A 26 -38.85 -0.08 -5.37
C GLU A 26 -38.83 -1.35 -4.51
N ALA A 27 -39.85 -1.59 -3.69
CA ALA A 27 -39.99 -2.85 -2.95
C ALA A 27 -40.30 -4.09 -3.82
N SER A 28 -40.31 -3.98 -5.16
CA SER A 28 -40.64 -5.09 -6.05
C SER A 28 -39.87 -5.05 -7.38
N ARG A 29 -38.57 -5.35 -7.33
CA ARG A 29 -37.92 -6.09 -8.44
C ARG A 29 -37.55 -7.52 -8.01
N PRO A 30 -37.91 -8.54 -8.80
CA PRO A 30 -37.87 -9.94 -8.39
C PRO A 30 -36.56 -10.59 -8.89
N PHE A 31 -35.47 -10.43 -8.15
CA PHE A 31 -34.25 -11.22 -8.38
C PHE A 31 -33.86 -12.11 -7.20
N THR A 32 -34.60 -12.04 -6.09
CA THR A 32 -34.34 -12.83 -4.88
C THR A 32 -35.07 -14.17 -4.88
N LYS A 33 -36.25 -14.30 -5.51
CA LYS A 33 -37.08 -15.52 -5.35
C LYS A 33 -36.49 -16.74 -6.08
N GLN A 34 -35.99 -16.57 -7.30
CA GLN A 34 -35.35 -17.65 -8.06
C GLN A 34 -34.01 -18.08 -7.44
N TYR A 35 -33.23 -17.11 -6.95
CA TYR A 35 -31.97 -17.38 -6.27
C TYR A 35 -32.20 -18.10 -4.93
N ILE A 36 -33.15 -17.64 -4.12
CA ILE A 36 -33.55 -18.30 -2.87
C ILE A 36 -34.07 -19.72 -3.13
N GLU A 37 -34.86 -19.93 -4.17
CA GLU A 37 -35.34 -21.27 -4.50
C GLU A 37 -34.21 -22.20 -4.99
N SER A 38 -33.25 -21.66 -5.76
CA SER A 38 -32.06 -22.41 -6.16
C SER A 38 -31.19 -22.81 -4.96
N LEU A 39 -31.07 -21.94 -3.96
CA LEU A 39 -30.36 -22.22 -2.72
C LEU A 39 -31.09 -23.28 -1.89
N ARG A 40 -32.42 -23.23 -1.81
CA ARG A 40 -33.23 -24.26 -1.12
C ARG A 40 -33.08 -25.64 -1.74
N VAL A 41 -33.10 -25.72 -3.07
CA VAL A 41 -32.87 -26.99 -3.78
C VAL A 41 -31.46 -27.52 -3.49
N LYS A 42 -30.45 -26.64 -3.49
CA LYS A 42 -29.07 -27.04 -3.21
C LYS A 42 -28.86 -27.51 -1.77
N VAL A 43 -29.47 -26.83 -0.80
CA VAL A 43 -29.46 -27.26 0.61
C VAL A 43 -30.09 -28.64 0.75
N LYS A 44 -31.27 -28.87 0.17
CA LYS A 44 -31.96 -30.16 0.24
C LYS A 44 -31.16 -31.31 -0.40
N SER A 45 -30.44 -31.01 -1.49
CA SER A 45 -29.55 -31.98 -2.14
C SER A 45 -28.36 -32.34 -1.26
N LEU A 46 -27.75 -31.35 -0.57
CA LEU A 46 -26.62 -31.59 0.32
C LEU A 46 -27.03 -32.35 1.57
N GLU A 47 -28.21 -32.05 2.13
CA GLU A 47 -28.78 -32.79 3.26
C GLU A 47 -29.02 -34.27 2.91
N SER A 48 -29.47 -34.57 1.69
CA SER A 48 -29.63 -35.95 1.22
C SER A 48 -28.29 -36.69 1.09
N GLN A 49 -27.25 -36.03 0.60
CA GLN A 49 -25.91 -36.63 0.47
C GLN A 49 -25.30 -36.91 1.85
N ILE A 50 -25.50 -36.01 2.82
CA ILE A 50 -25.04 -36.23 4.20
C ILE A 50 -25.77 -37.43 4.83
N ALA A 51 -27.07 -37.57 4.59
CA ALA A 51 -27.84 -38.72 5.09
C ALA A 51 -27.37 -40.05 4.47
N GLU A 52 -27.03 -40.08 3.19
CA GLU A 52 -26.45 -41.26 2.54
C GLU A 52 -25.08 -41.64 3.12
N LEU A 53 -24.21 -40.66 3.35
CA LEU A 53 -22.89 -40.89 3.95
C LEU A 53 -22.97 -41.37 5.40
N GLN A 54 -23.95 -40.89 6.17
CA GLN A 54 -24.19 -41.35 7.54
C GLN A 54 -24.72 -42.78 7.57
N ASN A 55 -25.56 -43.19 6.61
CA ASN A 55 -26.04 -44.56 6.51
C ASN A 55 -24.96 -45.55 6.04
N LEU A 56 -23.98 -45.10 5.24
CA LEU A 56 -22.80 -45.89 4.88
C LEU A 56 -21.83 -46.11 6.06
N SER A 57 -21.92 -45.27 7.10
CA SER A 57 -21.00 -45.29 8.26
C SER A 57 -21.43 -46.22 9.40
N LEU A 58 -22.54 -46.96 9.26
CA LEU A 58 -23.12 -47.82 10.30
C LEU A 58 -23.27 -49.29 9.87
N THR A 59 -22.26 -49.85 9.18
CA THR A 59 -22.10 -51.32 9.07
C THR A 59 -20.86 -51.78 9.85
N PRO A 60 -21.01 -52.53 10.96
CA PRO A 60 -19.88 -53.07 11.70
C PRO A 60 -19.41 -54.37 11.04
N SER A 61 -18.21 -54.36 10.45
CA SER A 61 -17.52 -55.57 9.97
C SER A 61 -16.58 -56.09 11.06
N ALA A 62 -16.90 -57.27 11.59
CA ALA A 62 -15.92 -58.16 12.19
C ALA A 62 -15.06 -58.79 11.07
N GLY A 63 -13.73 -58.74 11.19
CA GLY A 63 -12.77 -59.28 10.21
C GLY A 63 -12.67 -60.81 10.19
N PRO A 64 -11.58 -61.45 9.68
CA PRO A 64 -10.39 -60.91 9.01
C PRO A 64 -10.04 -61.59 7.64
N HIS A 65 -9.01 -61.07 6.95
CA HIS A 65 -8.30 -61.53 5.73
C HIS A 65 -7.94 -63.05 5.67
N PRO A 66 -7.54 -63.70 4.52
CA PRO A 66 -6.74 -63.14 3.39
C PRO A 66 -6.92 -63.76 1.94
N ASN A 67 -6.11 -63.23 1.01
CA ASN A 67 -5.56 -63.81 -0.25
C ASN A 67 -6.17 -63.48 -1.65
N THR A 68 -5.21 -63.21 -2.54
CA THR A 68 -5.14 -62.70 -3.93
C THR A 68 -5.55 -63.74 -5.03
N PRO A 69 -5.31 -63.49 -6.35
CA PRO A 69 -6.00 -62.66 -7.36
C PRO A 69 -6.71 -63.49 -8.48
N ALA A 70 -7.53 -62.88 -9.36
CA ALA A 70 -7.58 -63.14 -10.82
C ALA A 70 -8.80 -62.50 -11.57
N SER A 71 -8.48 -61.77 -12.63
CA SER A 71 -9.07 -61.70 -13.99
C SER A 71 -10.57 -61.49 -14.28
N SER A 72 -10.78 -60.62 -15.30
CA SER A 72 -11.80 -60.63 -16.39
C SER A 72 -13.24 -60.24 -16.03
N SER A 73 -14.07 -59.56 -16.84
CA SER A 73 -13.98 -58.87 -18.14
C SER A 73 -15.40 -58.41 -18.52
N LEU A 74 -15.54 -57.26 -19.21
CA LEU A 74 -16.65 -56.88 -20.15
C LEU A 74 -18.08 -56.79 -19.54
N SER A 75 -19.03 -55.94 -19.94
CA SER A 75 -19.33 -55.14 -21.14
C SER A 75 -20.47 -54.18 -20.71
N GLN A 76 -20.41 -52.88 -20.96
CA GLN A 76 -20.86 -52.18 -22.17
C GLN A 76 -22.31 -52.52 -22.59
N GLU A 77 -23.25 -51.60 -22.29
CA GLU A 77 -24.44 -51.37 -23.11
C GLU A 77 -24.72 -49.86 -23.19
N SER A 78 -24.98 -49.43 -24.41
CA SER A 78 -25.09 -48.06 -24.93
C SER A 78 -26.51 -47.81 -25.47
N LEU A 79 -26.96 -46.55 -25.43
CA LEU A 79 -27.75 -45.82 -26.47
C LEU A 79 -28.27 -44.53 -25.80
N GLU A 80 -27.69 -43.35 -26.11
CA GLU A 80 -28.08 -42.41 -27.20
C GLU A 80 -29.46 -41.76 -26.98
N ASP A 81 -29.74 -40.48 -27.22
CA ASP A 81 -28.98 -39.26 -27.52
C ASP A 81 -30.05 -38.13 -27.52
N PHE A 82 -29.76 -36.94 -27.00
CA PHE A 82 -30.48 -35.70 -27.36
C PHE A 82 -29.57 -34.49 -27.08
N GLN A 83 -28.98 -33.99 -28.16
CA GLN A 83 -28.05 -32.87 -28.23
C GLN A 83 -28.73 -31.50 -27.99
N ILE A 84 -28.08 -30.62 -27.20
CA ILE A 84 -28.06 -29.14 -27.37
C ILE A 84 -26.67 -28.63 -26.83
N PRO A 85 -26.11 -27.47 -27.23
CA PRO A 85 -24.77 -27.30 -27.83
C PRO A 85 -23.66 -26.88 -26.84
N PRO A 86 -22.37 -26.87 -27.24
CA PRO A 86 -21.25 -26.67 -26.33
C PRO A 86 -21.00 -25.19 -26.02
N SER A 87 -20.82 -24.86 -24.73
CA SER A 87 -20.10 -23.66 -24.29
C SER A 87 -18.84 -24.06 -23.54
N PRO A 88 -17.72 -23.36 -23.77
CA PRO A 88 -16.39 -23.90 -23.60
C PRO A 88 -15.99 -23.98 -22.12
N HIS A 89 -15.84 -25.20 -21.63
CA HIS A 89 -14.93 -25.49 -20.53
C HIS A 89 -13.50 -25.35 -21.07
N THR A 90 -12.84 -24.24 -20.74
CA THR A 90 -11.37 -24.22 -20.72
C THR A 90 -10.97 -24.64 -19.32
N SER A 91 -10.53 -25.89 -19.20
CA SER A 91 -9.72 -26.35 -18.07
C SER A 91 -8.46 -25.50 -18.02
N LEU A 92 -8.43 -24.51 -17.13
CA LEU A 92 -7.19 -23.90 -16.67
C LEU A 92 -6.51 -24.92 -15.75
N SER A 93 -5.69 -25.77 -16.35
CA SER A 93 -4.56 -26.36 -15.66
C SER A 93 -3.72 -25.24 -15.04
N ASP A 94 -3.48 -25.36 -13.74
CA ASP A 94 -2.63 -24.49 -12.93
C ASP A 94 -1.31 -24.12 -13.62
N PRO A 95 -1.00 -22.82 -13.75
CA PRO A 95 0.35 -22.33 -13.90
C PRO A 95 0.75 -21.59 -12.60
N LEU A 96 0.61 -22.26 -11.45
CA LEU A 96 0.98 -21.70 -10.14
C LEU A 96 2.27 -22.30 -9.56
N SER A 97 2.94 -23.21 -10.28
CA SER A 97 4.12 -23.94 -9.78
C SER A 97 5.42 -23.68 -10.57
N SER A 98 5.50 -22.65 -11.42
CA SER A 98 6.72 -22.40 -12.20
C SER A 98 6.97 -20.93 -12.55
N ILE A 99 7.02 -20.04 -11.56
CA ILE A 99 7.57 -18.68 -11.76
C ILE A 99 8.50 -18.33 -10.60
N ILE A 100 9.52 -19.16 -10.38
CA ILE A 100 10.77 -18.67 -9.81
C ILE A 100 11.58 -18.21 -11.01
N ASN A 101 11.47 -16.93 -11.38
CA ASN A 101 12.35 -16.34 -12.38
C ASN A 101 13.38 -15.46 -11.65
N PRO A 102 14.60 -15.97 -11.37
CA PRO A 102 15.66 -15.21 -10.72
C PRO A 102 16.17 -14.01 -11.55
N GLU A 103 15.67 -13.83 -12.78
CA GLU A 103 15.98 -12.68 -13.64
C GLU A 103 15.53 -11.32 -13.06
N PHE A 104 14.52 -11.27 -12.18
CA PHE A 104 14.10 -10.02 -11.54
C PHE A 104 15.09 -9.51 -10.49
N LEU A 105 15.90 -10.40 -9.91
CA LEU A 105 16.94 -10.06 -8.92
C LEU A 105 18.31 -9.84 -9.57
N ASN A 106 18.55 -10.46 -10.74
CA ASN A 106 19.83 -10.44 -11.45
C ASN A 106 19.89 -9.52 -12.69
N SER A 107 18.91 -8.64 -12.93
CA SER A 107 19.06 -7.61 -13.96
C SER A 107 20.05 -6.51 -13.53
N SER A 108 21.33 -6.84 -13.59
CA SER A 108 22.47 -5.93 -13.77
C SER A 108 22.76 -5.67 -15.26
N SER A 109 21.90 -6.14 -16.17
CA SER A 109 21.95 -5.80 -17.59
C SER A 109 21.35 -4.41 -17.81
N PHE A 110 22.23 -3.41 -17.92
CA PHE A 110 21.96 -2.15 -18.59
C PHE A 110 21.50 -2.44 -20.02
N TYR A 111 20.20 -2.61 -20.23
CA TYR A 111 19.64 -2.44 -21.57
C TYR A 111 19.71 -0.95 -21.86
N SER A 112 20.55 -0.62 -22.84
CA SER A 112 20.71 0.72 -23.40
C SER A 112 19.35 1.21 -23.89
N SER A 113 18.59 1.86 -23.00
CA SER A 113 17.36 2.54 -23.35
C SER A 113 17.75 3.69 -24.28
N GLY A 114 17.19 3.69 -25.49
CA GLY A 114 17.44 4.72 -26.48
C GLY A 114 17.17 6.08 -25.87
N SER A 115 18.23 6.89 -25.73
CA SER A 115 18.20 8.23 -25.19
C SER A 115 17.16 9.06 -25.95
N ARG A 116 16.02 9.37 -25.30
CA ARG A 116 15.04 10.32 -25.82
C ARG A 116 15.22 11.62 -25.08
N ALA A 117 16.33 12.30 -25.39
CA ALA A 117 16.64 13.63 -24.87
C ALA A 117 15.41 14.55 -24.95
N PHE A 118 14.75 14.76 -23.82
CA PHE A 118 13.76 15.83 -23.69
C PHE A 118 14.51 17.16 -23.59
N PRO A 119 14.02 18.24 -24.23
CA PRO A 119 14.61 19.55 -24.07
C PRO A 119 14.44 20.00 -22.60
N SER A 120 15.55 20.04 -21.86
CA SER A 120 15.61 20.51 -20.48
C SER A 120 15.44 22.03 -20.45
N LEU A 121 14.20 22.51 -20.34
CA LEU A 121 13.98 23.83 -19.76
C LEU A 121 14.55 23.84 -18.34
N PRO A 122 15.11 24.96 -17.85
CA PRO A 122 15.55 25.05 -16.47
C PRO A 122 14.32 24.83 -15.59
N ALA A 123 14.22 23.65 -14.99
CA ALA A 123 13.20 23.32 -14.04
C ALA A 123 13.46 24.18 -12.80
N PHE A 124 12.67 25.24 -12.59
CA PHE A 124 12.75 26.01 -11.37
C PHE A 124 12.55 25.08 -10.17
N GLU A 125 13.55 25.03 -9.29
CA GLU A 125 13.44 24.28 -8.05
C GLU A 125 12.53 25.04 -7.09
N TYR A 126 11.51 24.35 -6.57
CA TYR A 126 10.58 24.98 -5.64
C TYR A 126 11.25 25.33 -4.32
N GLN A 127 11.09 26.58 -3.92
CA GLN A 127 11.55 27.08 -2.63
C GLN A 127 10.36 27.17 -1.67
N TYR A 128 10.43 26.42 -0.56
CA TYR A 128 9.50 26.56 0.55
C TYR A 128 9.58 27.98 1.12
N ILE A 129 8.45 28.55 1.56
CA ILE A 129 8.38 29.93 2.03
C ILE A 129 9.30 30.22 3.22
N PHE A 130 9.55 29.22 4.07
CA PHE A 130 10.46 29.35 5.21
C PHE A 130 11.95 29.25 4.84
N ASN A 131 12.28 28.92 3.59
CA ASN A 131 13.64 28.98 3.04
C ASN A 131 13.92 30.28 2.27
N ILE A 132 12.89 31.12 2.05
CA ILE A 132 13.00 32.34 1.28
C ILE A 132 13.33 33.52 2.20
N ASP A 133 14.38 34.28 1.87
CA ASP A 133 14.67 35.54 2.55
C ASP A 133 13.70 36.64 2.11
N LEU A 134 12.61 36.80 2.86
CA LEU A 134 11.57 37.81 2.60
C LEU A 134 12.03 39.25 2.88
N SER A 135 13.25 39.47 3.40
CA SER A 135 13.81 40.82 3.53
C SER A 135 14.25 41.39 2.18
N LEU A 136 14.52 40.52 1.20
CA LEU A 136 14.88 40.90 -0.15
C LEU A 136 13.62 41.23 -0.98
N PRO A 137 13.58 42.39 -1.68
CA PRO A 137 12.53 42.70 -2.65
C PRO A 137 12.41 41.62 -3.73
N PHE A 138 11.19 41.41 -4.24
CA PHE A 138 10.87 40.37 -5.22
C PHE A 138 11.83 40.37 -6.43
N GLU A 139 12.16 41.55 -6.96
CA GLU A 139 13.01 41.73 -8.14
C GLU A 139 14.47 41.33 -7.90
N ARG A 140 14.88 41.25 -6.63
CA ARG A 140 16.23 40.83 -6.21
C ARG A 140 16.31 39.35 -5.82
N GLN A 141 15.18 38.66 -5.76
CA GLN A 141 15.14 37.23 -5.52
C GLN A 141 15.69 36.46 -6.73
N THR A 142 16.18 35.24 -6.50
CA THR A 142 16.55 34.34 -7.60
C THR A 142 15.33 33.98 -8.45
N PRO A 143 15.50 33.61 -9.74
CA PRO A 143 14.39 33.21 -10.59
C PRO A 143 13.52 32.07 -10.01
N GLU A 144 14.14 31.10 -9.35
CA GLU A 144 13.48 29.96 -8.68
C GLU A 144 12.58 30.44 -7.53
N THR A 145 13.09 31.38 -6.74
CA THR A 145 12.35 32.00 -5.65
C THR A 145 11.20 32.85 -6.18
N GLN A 146 11.43 33.64 -7.24
CA GLN A 146 10.37 34.42 -7.89
C GLN A 146 9.25 33.53 -8.43
N ALA A 147 9.60 32.41 -9.06
CA ALA A 147 8.63 31.42 -9.55
C ALA A 147 7.83 30.81 -8.39
N SER A 148 8.51 30.46 -7.29
CA SER A 148 7.89 29.88 -6.09
C SER A 148 6.96 30.86 -5.37
N LEU A 149 7.30 32.15 -5.33
CA LEU A 149 6.48 33.23 -4.77
C LEU A 149 5.28 33.57 -5.67
N SER A 150 5.43 33.45 -6.99
CA SER A 150 4.36 33.72 -7.97
C SER A 150 3.37 32.55 -8.13
N CYS A 151 3.73 31.36 -7.62
CA CYS A 151 2.91 30.16 -7.68
C CYS A 151 1.61 30.32 -6.89
N GLN A 152 0.45 30.19 -7.57
CA GLN A 152 -0.87 30.23 -6.95
C GLN A 152 -1.23 28.90 -6.28
N TRP A 153 -0.42 28.51 -5.30
CA TRP A 153 -0.48 27.23 -4.59
C TRP A 153 -1.87 26.85 -4.05
N ASN A 154 -2.67 27.82 -3.62
CA ASN A 154 -4.01 27.59 -3.07
C ASN A 154 -5.14 27.55 -4.10
N ARG A 155 -4.87 27.74 -5.41
CA ARG A 155 -5.89 27.88 -6.47
C ARG A 155 -6.95 26.78 -6.48
N HIS A 156 -6.57 25.54 -6.15
CA HIS A 156 -7.46 24.38 -6.18
C HIS A 156 -7.81 23.80 -4.81
N LEU A 157 -7.28 24.40 -3.73
CA LEU A 157 -7.56 23.96 -2.37
C LEU A 157 -8.96 24.41 -1.92
N PRO A 158 -9.63 23.65 -1.05
CA PRO A 158 -10.95 24.03 -0.55
C PRO A 158 -10.86 25.21 0.42
N ASN A 159 -11.98 25.92 0.56
CA ASN A 159 -12.13 26.88 1.64
C ASN A 159 -12.29 26.15 2.99
N LEU A 160 -11.39 26.39 3.93
CA LEU A 160 -11.41 25.74 5.25
C LEU A 160 -12.31 26.47 6.27
N GLY A 161 -12.80 27.67 5.97
CA GLY A 161 -13.47 28.57 6.90
C GLY A 161 -12.51 29.55 7.60
N ARG A 162 -11.22 29.24 7.53
CA ARG A 162 -10.07 30.12 7.77
C ARG A 162 -9.14 29.97 6.58
N ASP A 163 -8.46 31.03 6.19
CA ASP A 163 -7.46 30.94 5.13
C ASP A 163 -6.27 30.12 5.62
N LEU A 164 -5.98 29.02 4.91
CA LEU A 164 -4.70 28.33 5.04
C LEU A 164 -3.63 29.31 4.59
N SER A 165 -2.61 29.53 5.42
CA SER A 165 -1.47 30.35 5.05
C SER A 165 -0.47 29.57 4.20
N ARG A 166 0.35 30.28 3.42
CA ARG A 166 1.42 29.64 2.64
C ARG A 166 2.42 28.89 3.53
N ILE A 167 2.71 29.41 4.72
CA ILE A 167 3.61 28.75 5.66
C ILE A 167 3.05 27.42 6.15
N GLU A 168 1.76 27.36 6.50
CA GLU A 168 1.12 26.11 6.92
C GLU A 168 1.12 25.08 5.81
N HIS A 169 0.78 25.48 4.58
CA HIS A 169 0.84 24.62 3.40
C HIS A 169 2.24 24.02 3.18
N ASP A 170 3.26 24.88 3.17
CA ASP A 170 4.64 24.47 2.88
C ASP A 170 5.21 23.56 3.98
N VAL A 171 4.83 23.81 5.24
CA VAL A 171 5.17 22.93 6.36
C VAL A 171 4.52 21.55 6.21
N ILE A 172 3.26 21.47 5.78
CA ILE A 172 2.58 20.19 5.55
C ILE A 172 3.28 19.40 4.44
N LEU A 173 3.57 20.04 3.30
CA LEU A 173 4.30 19.41 2.19
C LEU A 173 5.70 18.94 2.62
N SER A 174 6.45 19.81 3.30
CA SER A 174 7.80 19.49 3.77
C SER A 174 7.79 18.29 4.72
N ARG A 175 6.86 18.24 5.68
CA ARG A 175 6.76 17.11 6.63
C ARG A 175 6.45 15.80 5.93
N TYR A 176 5.50 15.80 4.98
CA TYR A 176 5.15 14.61 4.24
C TYR A 176 6.34 14.03 3.45
N PHE A 177 7.11 14.89 2.78
CA PHE A 177 8.28 14.45 2.01
C PHE A 177 9.49 14.12 2.88
N ASN A 178 9.66 14.78 4.02
CA ASN A 178 10.89 14.69 4.82
C ASN A 178 10.77 13.85 6.09
N HIS A 179 9.59 13.32 6.46
CA HIS A 179 9.41 12.58 7.72
C HIS A 179 9.03 11.10 7.51
N GLY A 180 9.17 10.56 6.30
CA GLY A 180 9.04 9.12 6.02
C GLY A 180 7.66 8.64 5.57
N THR A 181 6.59 9.41 5.81
CA THR A 181 5.22 9.03 5.39
C THR A 181 5.10 8.80 3.87
N SER A 182 5.89 9.51 3.07
CA SER A 182 5.91 9.39 1.61
C SER A 182 6.62 8.15 1.03
N TRP A 183 7.25 7.31 1.86
CA TRP A 183 8.19 6.27 1.40
C TRP A 183 7.61 5.20 0.46
N LEU A 184 6.29 4.98 0.50
CA LEU A 184 5.57 4.09 -0.44
C LEU A 184 4.86 4.82 -1.58
N SER A 185 4.78 6.14 -1.53
CA SER A 185 3.92 6.90 -2.47
C SER A 185 4.47 6.98 -3.88
N GLY A 186 5.78 6.74 -4.06
CA GLY A 186 6.47 6.99 -5.32
C GLY A 186 6.49 8.48 -5.70
N LEU A 187 6.02 9.40 -4.85
CA LEU A 187 6.12 10.83 -5.17
C LEU A 187 7.58 11.27 -5.02
N VAL A 188 8.16 11.76 -6.11
CA VAL A 188 9.47 12.42 -6.09
C VAL A 188 9.23 13.90 -5.82
N PRO A 189 9.67 14.45 -4.66
CA PRO A 189 9.31 15.80 -4.25
C PRO A 189 9.65 16.87 -5.29
N SER A 190 10.85 16.78 -5.88
CA SER A 190 11.31 17.73 -6.90
C SER A 190 10.44 17.72 -8.16
N LEU A 191 9.98 16.53 -8.62
CA LEU A 191 9.10 16.42 -9.79
C LEU A 191 7.71 16.96 -9.50
N PHE A 192 7.13 16.58 -8.34
CA PHE A 192 5.82 17.07 -7.92
C PHE A 192 5.81 18.60 -7.79
N LEU A 193 6.80 19.17 -7.08
CA LEU A 193 6.85 20.60 -6.81
C LEU A 193 7.17 21.42 -8.08
N ARG A 194 8.04 20.92 -8.96
CA ARG A 194 8.28 21.52 -10.28
C ARG A 194 7.00 21.60 -11.10
N ASP A 195 6.29 20.47 -11.22
CA ASP A 195 5.06 20.42 -12.02
C ASP A 195 3.96 21.27 -11.37
N MET A 196 3.93 21.37 -10.03
CA MET A 196 3.05 22.28 -9.30
C MET A 196 3.31 23.75 -9.62
N ILE A 197 4.58 24.20 -9.60
CA ILE A 197 4.93 25.58 -10.01
C ILE A 197 4.44 25.84 -11.42
N ASN A 198 4.84 24.99 -12.36
CA ASN A 198 4.53 25.20 -13.77
C ASN A 198 3.00 25.26 -14.00
N TYR A 199 2.22 24.45 -13.28
CA TYR A 199 0.76 24.39 -13.43
C TYR A 199 0.06 25.59 -12.79
N LEU A 200 0.59 26.08 -11.67
CA LEU A 200 -0.03 27.13 -10.85
C LEU A 200 0.56 28.52 -11.08
N SER A 201 1.61 28.64 -11.88
CA SER A 201 2.09 29.93 -12.37
C SER A 201 1.00 30.63 -13.21
N PRO A 202 1.01 31.97 -13.26
CA PRO A 202 0.20 32.72 -14.22
C PRO A 202 0.51 32.24 -15.64
N PRO A 203 -0.47 32.14 -16.55
CA PRO A 203 -0.28 31.56 -17.86
C PRO A 203 0.85 32.28 -18.62
N PRO A 204 1.96 31.60 -18.96
CA PRO A 204 2.89 32.08 -19.97
C PRO A 204 2.25 31.90 -21.34
N THR A 205 2.64 32.71 -22.33
CA THR A 205 2.27 32.58 -23.75
C THR A 205 2.80 31.31 -24.42
N THR A 206 3.49 30.44 -23.69
CA THR A 206 4.22 29.28 -24.20
C THR A 206 3.45 27.97 -24.01
N THR A 207 3.57 27.10 -25.01
CA THR A 207 2.93 25.78 -25.11
C THR A 207 3.11 24.90 -23.87
N ALA A 208 2.03 24.25 -23.44
CA ALA A 208 1.98 23.40 -22.26
C ALA A 208 3.09 22.33 -22.24
N THR A 209 3.99 22.43 -21.27
CA THR A 209 4.88 21.34 -20.88
C THR A 209 4.05 20.18 -20.32
N HIS A 210 4.43 18.94 -20.63
CA HIS A 210 3.78 17.75 -20.09
C HIS A 210 3.97 17.71 -18.56
N MET A 211 2.87 17.66 -17.79
CA MET A 211 2.85 17.79 -16.33
C MET A 211 2.48 16.47 -15.64
N ASP A 212 3.35 15.48 -15.74
CA ASP A 212 3.03 14.12 -15.30
C ASP A 212 2.88 13.93 -13.78
N ASN A 213 3.46 14.83 -12.97
CA ASN A 213 3.64 14.61 -11.53
C ASN A 213 2.79 15.53 -10.66
N TYR A 214 1.99 16.41 -11.26
CA TYR A 214 1.07 17.27 -10.51
C TYR A 214 -0.31 17.30 -11.14
N SER A 215 -1.31 17.29 -10.27
CA SER A 215 -2.69 17.64 -10.62
C SER A 215 -3.42 18.16 -9.37
N PRO A 216 -4.54 18.88 -9.54
CA PRO A 216 -5.38 19.27 -8.41
C PRO A 216 -5.80 18.10 -7.52
N LEU A 217 -6.09 16.94 -8.13
CA LEU A 217 -6.48 15.73 -7.42
C LEU A 217 -5.38 15.26 -6.45
N ILE A 218 -4.14 15.11 -6.92
CA ILE A 218 -3.04 14.63 -6.08
C ILE A 218 -2.69 15.64 -5.01
N HIS A 219 -2.74 16.93 -5.32
CA HIS A 219 -2.49 17.99 -4.36
C HIS A 219 -3.50 17.93 -3.19
N CYS A 220 -4.81 17.90 -3.49
CA CYS A 220 -5.82 17.80 -2.44
C CYS A 220 -5.75 16.47 -1.68
N SER A 221 -5.43 15.36 -2.35
CA SER A 221 -5.28 14.04 -1.70
C SER A 221 -4.10 14.03 -0.73
N LEU A 222 -2.95 14.58 -1.14
CA LEU A 222 -1.78 14.75 -0.30
C LEU A 222 -2.10 15.63 0.91
N MET A 223 -2.74 16.78 0.70
CA MET A 223 -3.12 17.67 1.80
C MET A 223 -4.07 16.97 2.79
N ALA A 224 -5.00 16.13 2.33
CA ALA A 224 -5.91 15.38 3.20
C ALA A 224 -5.15 14.39 4.12
N SER A 225 -4.19 13.64 3.55
CA SER A 225 -3.36 12.70 4.30
C SER A 225 -2.38 13.43 5.23
N ALA A 226 -1.52 14.27 4.63
CA ALA A 226 -0.39 14.94 5.30
C ALA A 226 -0.78 15.95 6.37
N SER A 227 -1.97 16.56 6.31
CA SER A 227 -2.43 17.50 7.35
C SER A 227 -2.50 16.87 8.74
N ALA A 228 -2.57 15.54 8.85
CA ALA A 228 -2.43 14.83 10.13
C ALA A 228 -1.11 15.13 10.84
N LEU A 229 -0.05 15.38 10.06
CA LEU A 229 1.30 15.68 10.54
C LEU A 229 1.46 17.14 11.00
N SER A 230 0.41 17.98 10.96
CA SER A 230 0.48 19.38 11.39
C SER A 230 0.54 19.51 12.92
N GLU A 231 1.30 20.49 13.41
CA GLU A 231 1.22 20.90 14.83
C GLU A 231 -0.03 21.73 15.11
N ASP A 232 -0.57 22.44 14.12
CA ASP A 232 -1.82 23.18 14.30
C ASP A 232 -2.97 22.16 14.45
N THR A 233 -3.56 22.14 15.65
CA THR A 233 -4.66 21.25 16.02
C THR A 233 -5.89 21.47 15.14
N TYR A 234 -6.10 22.70 14.65
CA TYR A 234 -7.18 23.01 13.71
C TYR A 234 -6.94 22.30 12.36
N ILE A 235 -5.74 22.42 11.79
CA ILE A 235 -5.40 21.78 10.50
C ILE A 235 -5.44 20.26 10.63
N ARG A 236 -4.95 19.72 11.75
CA ARG A 236 -4.92 18.29 12.04
C ARG A 236 -6.32 17.69 12.23
N ALA A 237 -7.30 18.50 12.61
CA ALA A 237 -8.65 18.06 12.90
C ALA A 237 -9.31 17.31 11.73
N LYS A 238 -10.06 16.25 12.03
CA LYS A 238 -10.75 15.42 11.03
C LYS A 238 -11.67 16.27 10.14
N GLU A 239 -12.33 17.27 10.73
CA GLU A 239 -13.27 18.19 10.09
C GLU A 239 -12.61 19.11 9.06
N VAL A 240 -11.31 19.39 9.21
CA VAL A 240 -10.55 20.16 8.22
C VAL A 240 -9.99 19.24 7.15
N ARG A 241 -9.40 18.10 7.54
CA ARG A 241 -8.85 17.10 6.62
C ARG A 241 -9.89 16.55 5.64
N VAL A 242 -11.14 16.35 6.08
CA VAL A 242 -12.24 15.90 5.22
C VAL A 242 -12.59 16.90 4.12
N LYS A 243 -12.32 18.20 4.32
CA LYS A 243 -12.54 19.21 3.26
C LYS A 243 -11.56 19.00 2.11
N PHE A 244 -10.27 18.74 2.40
CA PHE A 244 -9.29 18.37 1.38
C PHE A 244 -9.67 17.07 0.67
N ALA A 245 -10.06 16.04 1.42
CA ALA A 245 -10.48 14.76 0.83
C ALA A 245 -11.73 14.91 -0.04
N THR A 246 -12.69 15.75 0.37
CA THR A 246 -13.90 16.03 -0.41
C THR A 246 -13.55 16.77 -1.69
N GLN A 247 -12.67 17.78 -1.62
CA GLN A 247 -12.20 18.50 -2.78
C GLN A 247 -11.44 17.59 -3.75
N ALA A 248 -10.59 16.69 -3.25
CA ALA A 248 -9.93 15.67 -4.06
C ALA A 248 -10.96 14.79 -4.77
N LYS A 249 -11.98 14.29 -4.07
CA LYS A 249 -13.04 13.45 -4.66
C LYS A 249 -13.80 14.15 -5.79
N ASN A 250 -13.99 15.47 -5.71
CA ASN A 250 -14.62 16.24 -6.79
C ASN A 250 -13.82 16.18 -8.09
N TRP A 251 -12.49 16.05 -8.03
CA TRP A 251 -11.62 15.91 -9.20
C TRP A 251 -11.55 14.49 -9.78
N LEU A 252 -12.07 13.47 -9.07
CA LEU A 252 -11.98 12.09 -9.54
C LEU A 252 -12.73 11.88 -10.85
N PHE A 253 -13.93 12.43 -10.99
CA PHE A 253 -14.73 12.28 -12.21
C PHE A 253 -14.01 12.86 -13.43
N ASP A 254 -13.39 14.04 -13.27
CA ASP A 254 -12.63 14.69 -14.34
C ASP A 254 -11.41 13.84 -14.75
N GLN A 255 -10.68 13.28 -13.78
CA GLN A 255 -9.51 12.44 -14.06
C GLN A 255 -9.86 11.03 -14.58
N PHE A 256 -11.05 10.50 -14.26
CA PHE A 256 -11.53 9.28 -14.90
C PHE A 256 -11.94 9.53 -16.37
N GLY A 257 -12.47 10.71 -16.67
CA GLY A 257 -12.79 11.13 -18.04
C GLY A 257 -11.56 11.44 -18.88
N ASN A 258 -10.51 12.01 -18.26
CA ASN A 258 -9.23 12.30 -18.89
C ASN A 258 -8.08 11.77 -18.02
N PHE A 259 -7.60 10.57 -18.35
CA PHE A 259 -6.62 9.87 -17.55
C PHE A 259 -5.34 10.70 -17.34
N HIS A 260 -4.93 10.83 -16.08
CA HIS A 260 -3.68 11.47 -15.68
C HIS A 260 -2.87 10.50 -14.80
N PRO A 261 -1.54 10.38 -14.96
CA PRO A 261 -0.74 9.43 -14.17
C PRO A 261 -0.90 9.59 -12.66
N THR A 262 -1.05 10.84 -12.18
CA THR A 262 -1.25 11.14 -10.76
C THR A 262 -2.56 10.59 -10.17
N LEU A 263 -3.50 10.11 -10.99
CA LEU A 263 -4.71 9.43 -10.50
C LEU A 263 -4.35 8.27 -9.57
N LEU A 264 -3.32 7.50 -9.92
CA LEU A 264 -2.87 6.35 -9.14
C LEU A 264 -2.41 6.75 -7.72
N PRO A 265 -1.35 7.57 -7.53
CA PRO A 265 -0.93 7.97 -6.18
C PRO A 265 -2.02 8.76 -5.44
N SER A 266 -2.95 9.42 -6.14
CA SER A 266 -4.07 10.11 -5.50
C SER A 266 -5.04 9.15 -4.83
N LEU A 267 -5.40 8.05 -5.53
CA LEU A 267 -6.27 7.01 -4.97
C LEU A 267 -5.60 6.33 -3.77
N ALA A 268 -4.28 6.14 -3.83
CA ALA A 268 -3.50 5.61 -2.73
C ALA A 268 -3.48 6.54 -1.50
N LEU A 269 -3.28 7.84 -1.69
CA LEU A 269 -3.35 8.83 -0.61
C LEU A 269 -4.76 9.02 -0.03
N LEU A 270 -5.79 8.90 -0.87
CA LEU A 270 -7.17 8.86 -0.38
C LEU A 270 -7.44 7.60 0.43
N ALA A 271 -6.84 6.46 0.04
CA ALA A 271 -6.92 5.23 0.80
C ALA A 271 -6.28 5.40 2.19
N GLU A 272 -5.04 5.92 2.22
CA GLU A 272 -4.31 6.24 3.45
C GLU A 272 -5.11 7.20 4.34
N TYR A 273 -5.61 8.31 3.78
CA TYR A 273 -6.46 9.25 4.53
C TYR A 273 -7.62 8.54 5.22
N HIS A 274 -8.38 7.71 4.49
CA HIS A 274 -9.53 7.00 5.06
C HIS A 274 -9.12 5.99 6.12
N THR A 275 -8.02 5.25 5.93
CA THR A 275 -7.49 4.33 6.93
C THR A 275 -7.11 5.08 8.21
N THR A 276 -6.42 6.22 8.10
CA THR A 276 -5.94 7.00 9.26
C THR A 276 -7.04 7.62 10.12
N ILE A 277 -8.25 7.83 9.56
CA ILE A 277 -9.42 8.30 10.31
C ILE A 277 -10.34 7.18 10.79
N GLY A 278 -9.91 5.91 10.67
CA GLY A 278 -10.63 4.72 11.09
C GLY A 278 -11.61 4.16 10.06
N GLU A 279 -11.72 4.74 8.87
CA GLU A 279 -12.63 4.32 7.80
C GLU A 279 -11.97 3.29 6.87
N ARG A 280 -11.45 2.19 7.45
CA ARG A 280 -10.59 1.22 6.73
C ARG A 280 -11.25 0.59 5.49
N HIS A 281 -12.55 0.29 5.55
CA HIS A 281 -13.27 -0.25 4.40
C HIS A 281 -13.27 0.74 3.23
N THR A 282 -13.48 2.03 3.53
CA THR A 282 -13.41 3.09 2.52
C THR A 282 -11.99 3.21 1.98
N GLY A 283 -10.99 3.13 2.85
CA GLY A 283 -9.57 3.13 2.46
C GLY A 283 -9.26 1.99 1.48
N TYR A 284 -9.66 0.77 1.84
CA TYR A 284 -9.53 -0.42 1.01
C TYR A 284 -10.23 -0.28 -0.35
N MET A 285 -11.41 0.34 -0.40
CA MET A 285 -12.10 0.59 -1.67
C MET A 285 -11.32 1.54 -2.59
N TYR A 286 -10.73 2.62 -2.06
CA TYR A 286 -9.88 3.53 -2.84
C TYR A 286 -8.59 2.87 -3.32
N LEU A 287 -7.93 2.07 -2.47
CA LEU A 287 -6.76 1.31 -2.88
C LEU A 287 -7.12 0.30 -3.99
N GLY A 288 -8.23 -0.41 -3.85
CA GLY A 288 -8.74 -1.31 -4.88
C GLY A 288 -9.13 -0.59 -6.18
N MET A 289 -9.59 0.66 -6.12
CA MET A 289 -9.77 1.51 -7.31
C MET A 289 -8.43 1.79 -7.99
N GLY A 290 -7.39 2.10 -7.20
CA GLY A 290 -6.02 2.27 -7.70
C GLY A 290 -5.49 1.01 -8.39
N VAL A 291 -5.66 -0.16 -7.77
CA VAL A 291 -5.29 -1.47 -8.35
C VAL A 291 -5.99 -1.72 -9.69
N ARG A 292 -7.29 -1.41 -9.79
CA ARG A 292 -8.02 -1.54 -11.06
C ARG A 292 -7.52 -0.54 -12.09
N ALA A 293 -7.32 0.73 -11.73
CA ALA A 293 -6.81 1.76 -12.62
C ALA A 293 -5.40 1.44 -13.16
N ALA A 294 -4.53 0.87 -12.33
CA ALA A 294 -3.19 0.41 -12.70
C ALA A 294 -3.21 -0.81 -13.65
N ARG A 295 -4.35 -1.50 -13.79
CA ARG A 295 -4.53 -2.63 -14.71
C ARG A 295 -5.25 -2.27 -16.01
N THR A 296 -6.11 -1.24 -15.97
CA THR A 296 -7.00 -0.90 -17.09
C THR A 296 -6.36 -0.07 -18.17
N VAL A 297 -5.34 0.75 -17.85
CA VAL A 297 -4.73 1.59 -18.87
C VAL A 297 -3.80 0.71 -19.70
N PRO A 298 -4.05 0.56 -21.02
CA PRO A 298 -3.15 -0.20 -21.86
C PRO A 298 -1.76 0.43 -21.72
N ILE A 299 -0.79 -0.41 -21.38
CA ILE A 299 0.63 -0.06 -21.29
C ILE A 299 1.07 0.42 -22.69
N SER A 300 0.78 1.67 -23.04
CA SER A 300 1.59 2.34 -24.03
C SER A 300 2.92 2.54 -23.29
N ALA A 301 3.95 1.80 -23.70
CA ALA A 301 5.28 1.78 -23.08
C ALA A 301 5.98 3.15 -23.02
N ASN A 302 5.28 4.25 -23.33
CA ASN A 302 5.77 5.60 -23.44
C ASN A 302 5.42 6.50 -22.24
N ASN A 303 4.59 6.06 -21.28
CA ASN A 303 4.31 6.87 -20.08
C ASN A 303 5.08 6.34 -18.86
N LEU A 304 6.27 6.90 -18.64
CA LEU A 304 7.16 6.55 -17.53
C LEU A 304 6.50 6.82 -16.17
N ALA A 305 5.79 7.94 -16.02
CA ALA A 305 5.11 8.29 -14.78
C ALA A 305 4.00 7.31 -14.43
N TYR A 306 3.22 6.86 -15.42
CA TYR A 306 2.21 5.83 -15.22
C TYR A 306 2.82 4.53 -14.70
N THR A 307 3.92 4.09 -15.31
CA THR A 307 4.63 2.86 -14.91
C THR A 307 5.16 2.98 -13.48
N TRP A 308 5.81 4.10 -13.18
CA TRP A 308 6.32 4.42 -11.84
C TRP A 308 5.21 4.42 -10.79
N TYR A 309 4.08 5.07 -11.07
CA TYR A 309 2.95 5.09 -10.16
C TYR A 309 2.18 3.77 -10.09
N SER A 310 2.29 2.89 -11.10
CA SER A 310 1.77 1.52 -11.01
C SER A 310 2.56 0.70 -9.98
N TRP A 311 3.88 0.89 -9.92
CA TRP A 311 4.72 0.34 -8.84
C TRP A 311 4.35 0.91 -7.47
N SER A 312 3.94 2.18 -7.39
CA SER A 312 3.46 2.81 -6.16
C SER A 312 2.17 2.17 -5.64
N ILE A 313 1.21 1.89 -6.54
CA ILE A 313 0.01 1.14 -6.15
C ILE A 313 0.37 -0.27 -5.70
N TYR A 314 1.22 -0.97 -6.46
CA TYR A 314 1.64 -2.34 -6.12
C TYR A 314 2.24 -2.40 -4.71
N VAL A 315 3.19 -1.51 -4.39
CA VAL A 315 3.89 -1.56 -3.11
C VAL A 315 2.96 -1.23 -1.94
N GLN A 316 2.05 -0.27 -2.09
CA GLN A 316 1.06 0.07 -1.06
C GLN A 316 0.07 -1.07 -0.83
N GLU A 317 -0.39 -1.71 -1.91
CA GLU A 317 -1.24 -2.89 -1.84
C GLU A 317 -0.50 -4.08 -1.20
N ALA A 318 0.78 -4.30 -1.53
CA ALA A 318 1.60 -5.35 -0.95
C ALA A 318 1.77 -5.16 0.57
N PHE A 319 2.13 -3.97 1.03
CA PHE A 319 2.26 -3.71 2.47
C PHE A 319 0.92 -3.74 3.21
N SER A 320 -0.17 -3.25 2.59
CA SER A 320 -1.53 -3.41 3.13
C SER A 320 -1.92 -4.88 3.26
N ALA A 321 -1.57 -5.70 2.26
CA ALA A 321 -1.82 -7.14 2.28
C ALA A 321 -1.01 -7.85 3.36
N LEU A 322 0.27 -7.47 3.52
CA LEU A 322 1.16 -7.98 4.55
C LEU A 322 0.65 -7.67 5.96
N GLU A 323 0.22 -6.43 6.20
CA GLU A 323 -0.36 -5.99 7.48
C GLU A 323 -1.62 -6.77 7.85
N SER A 324 -2.51 -6.98 6.88
CA SER A 324 -3.78 -7.66 7.13
C SER A 324 -3.71 -9.18 7.01
N GLY A 325 -2.54 -9.74 6.67
CA GLY A 325 -2.35 -11.17 6.45
C GLY A 325 -3.18 -11.74 5.30
N ARG A 326 -3.62 -10.89 4.37
CA ARG A 326 -4.43 -11.29 3.21
C ARG A 326 -3.53 -11.49 1.98
N PRO A 327 -4.00 -12.24 0.96
CA PRO A 327 -3.32 -12.28 -0.33
C PRO A 327 -3.27 -10.91 -0.99
N ASN A 328 -2.18 -10.65 -1.72
CA ASN A 328 -2.03 -9.47 -2.55
C ASN A 328 -3.00 -9.53 -3.72
N GLN A 329 -3.75 -8.45 -3.96
CA GLN A 329 -4.70 -8.38 -5.07
C GLN A 329 -4.10 -7.83 -6.34
N MET A 330 -2.86 -7.34 -6.31
CA MET A 330 -2.13 -6.80 -7.45
C MET A 330 -0.88 -7.65 -7.74
N LEU A 331 -0.75 -8.12 -8.98
CA LEU A 331 0.50 -8.74 -9.41
C LEU A 331 1.57 -7.67 -9.60
N PRO A 332 2.86 -8.00 -9.43
CA PRO A 332 3.95 -7.08 -9.75
C PRO A 332 3.78 -6.54 -11.18
N PRO A 333 3.96 -5.22 -11.41
CA PRO A 333 3.98 -4.67 -12.75
C PRO A 333 4.99 -5.40 -13.63
N ARG A 334 4.59 -5.72 -14.87
CA ARG A 334 5.46 -6.44 -15.82
C ARG A 334 6.59 -5.57 -16.39
N VAL A 335 6.45 -4.26 -16.28
CA VAL A 335 7.44 -3.30 -16.77
C VAL A 335 8.51 -3.14 -15.71
N PRO A 336 9.81 -3.14 -16.07
CA PRO A 336 10.89 -2.85 -15.15
C PRO A 336 10.63 -1.56 -14.37
N ILE A 337 11.06 -1.56 -13.10
CA ILE A 337 11.02 -0.35 -12.30
C ILE A 337 12.22 0.53 -12.66
N ASP A 338 11.97 1.49 -13.56
CA ASP A 338 12.96 2.47 -14.02
C ASP A 338 12.75 3.81 -13.32
N TYR A 339 13.83 4.58 -13.15
CA TYR A 339 13.75 5.92 -12.56
C TYR A 339 12.92 6.87 -13.43
N PRO A 340 12.10 7.76 -12.84
CA PRO A 340 11.21 8.66 -13.57
C PRO A 340 11.94 9.84 -14.24
N THR A 341 13.28 9.87 -14.20
CA THR A 341 14.12 10.96 -14.70
C THR A 341 15.21 10.45 -15.64
N GLU A 342 15.29 11.05 -16.83
CA GLU A 342 16.50 10.96 -17.66
C GLU A 342 17.63 11.72 -16.95
N HIS A 343 18.52 11.01 -16.28
CA HIS A 343 19.70 11.64 -15.70
C HIS A 343 20.84 11.66 -16.73
N SER A 344 21.23 12.85 -17.16
CA SER A 344 22.62 13.10 -17.54
C SER A 344 23.48 13.15 -16.25
N GLY A 345 23.80 11.99 -15.66
CA GLY A 345 24.72 11.87 -14.52
C GLY A 345 24.35 10.85 -13.44
N ASP A 346 25.34 10.42 -12.65
CA ASP A 346 25.30 9.34 -11.63
C ASP A 346 24.39 9.56 -10.38
N TYR A 347 23.49 10.54 -10.37
CA TYR A 347 22.73 10.93 -9.17
C TYR A 347 21.21 10.79 -9.35
N SER A 348 20.68 9.59 -9.14
CA SER A 348 19.27 9.38 -8.81
C SER A 348 18.94 10.05 -7.46
N SER A 349 17.76 10.67 -7.32
CA SER A 349 17.31 11.15 -6.01
C SER A 349 17.28 9.99 -5.01
N LEU A 350 17.67 10.24 -3.77
CA LEU A 350 17.74 9.21 -2.73
C LEU A 350 16.36 8.59 -2.46
N GLU A 351 15.30 9.40 -2.56
CA GLU A 351 13.90 8.99 -2.43
C GLU A 351 13.51 8.02 -3.54
N ALA A 352 13.84 8.35 -4.79
CA ALA A 352 13.53 7.50 -5.93
C ALA A 352 14.27 6.16 -5.81
N GLU A 353 15.55 6.16 -5.46
CA GLU A 353 16.27 4.90 -5.28
C GLU A 353 15.75 4.08 -4.11
N THR A 354 15.46 4.72 -2.97
CA THR A 354 14.84 4.03 -1.83
C THR A 354 13.55 3.37 -2.25
N PHE A 355 12.68 4.08 -2.98
CA PHE A 355 11.44 3.55 -3.50
C PHE A 355 11.66 2.34 -4.42
N VAL A 356 12.63 2.40 -5.34
CA VAL A 356 13.00 1.25 -6.19
C VAL A 356 13.38 0.03 -5.34
N ARG A 357 14.20 0.23 -4.30
CA ARG A 357 14.60 -0.85 -3.38
C ARG A 357 13.41 -1.38 -2.58
N THR A 358 12.50 -0.51 -2.14
CA THR A 358 11.26 -0.89 -1.47
C THR A 358 10.36 -1.74 -2.36
N CYS A 359 10.18 -1.38 -3.63
CA CYS A 359 9.38 -2.19 -4.57
C CYS A 359 9.95 -3.60 -4.73
N LYS A 360 11.28 -3.72 -4.83
CA LYS A 360 11.95 -5.04 -4.89
C LYS A 360 11.76 -5.83 -3.60
N LEU A 361 11.86 -5.18 -2.43
CA LEU A 361 11.61 -5.81 -1.14
C LEU A 361 10.15 -6.29 -1.03
N ALA A 362 9.19 -5.51 -1.53
CA ALA A 362 7.78 -5.87 -1.48
C ALA A 362 7.45 -7.09 -2.34
N VAL A 363 8.17 -7.36 -3.44
CA VAL A 363 8.04 -8.63 -4.18
C VAL A 363 8.39 -9.82 -3.27
N ILE A 364 9.56 -9.77 -2.62
CA ILE A 364 9.99 -10.82 -1.68
C ILE A 364 9.00 -10.95 -0.52
N ALA A 365 8.51 -9.84 0.01
CA ALA A 365 7.52 -9.82 1.09
C ALA A 365 6.22 -10.55 0.72
N MET A 366 5.81 -10.48 -0.54
CA MET A 366 4.59 -11.15 -1.01
C MET A 366 4.78 -12.65 -1.20
N ASP A 367 5.97 -13.09 -1.58
CA ASP A 367 6.32 -14.51 -1.60
C ASP A 367 6.28 -15.08 -0.17
N ILE A 368 6.83 -14.35 0.80
CA ILE A 368 6.75 -14.71 2.24
C ILE A 368 5.30 -14.74 2.73
N ASN A 369 4.49 -13.76 2.32
CA ASN A 369 3.09 -13.68 2.74
C ASN A 369 2.20 -14.79 2.14
N GLY A 370 2.55 -15.27 0.95
CA GLY A 370 1.86 -16.39 0.28
C GLY A 370 2.30 -17.77 0.75
N ASN A 371 3.55 -17.91 1.21
CA ASN A 371 4.10 -19.16 1.71
C ASN A 371 3.68 -19.43 3.16
N THR A 372 2.57 -20.16 3.32
CA THR A 372 2.10 -20.65 4.63
C THR A 372 2.73 -21.98 5.04
N SER A 373 3.59 -22.56 4.20
CA SER A 373 4.29 -23.80 4.51
C SER A 373 5.36 -23.56 5.57
N ASN A 374 5.23 -24.24 6.72
CA ASN A 374 6.26 -24.30 7.76
C ASN A 374 7.45 -25.19 7.36
N ASP A 375 7.73 -25.32 6.07
CA ASP A 375 8.84 -26.11 5.54
C ASP A 375 10.14 -25.32 5.73
N SER A 376 11.09 -25.89 6.48
CA SER A 376 12.37 -25.22 6.78
C SER A 376 13.19 -24.94 5.51
N SER A 377 13.01 -25.75 4.45
CA SER A 377 13.68 -25.55 3.17
C SER A 377 13.22 -24.26 2.48
N SER A 378 11.92 -24.03 2.39
CA SER A 378 11.33 -22.80 1.83
C SER A 378 11.74 -21.55 2.61
N ILE A 379 11.85 -21.65 3.93
CA ILE A 379 12.26 -20.53 4.79
C ILE A 379 13.74 -20.18 4.57
N ALA A 380 14.61 -21.17 4.43
CA ALA A 380 16.03 -20.92 4.13
C ALA A 380 16.21 -20.24 2.75
N GLU A 381 15.44 -20.65 1.75
CA GLU A 381 15.44 -20.01 0.42
C GLU A 381 14.98 -18.55 0.49
N LEU A 382 13.84 -18.28 1.15
CA LEU A 382 13.31 -16.93 1.31
C LEU A 382 14.26 -16.02 2.12
N GLN A 383 14.88 -16.55 3.17
CA GLN A 383 15.90 -15.84 3.94
C GLN A 383 17.12 -15.51 3.08
N SER A 384 17.56 -16.45 2.23
CA SER A 384 18.65 -16.20 1.28
C SER A 384 18.30 -15.08 0.28
N LEU A 385 17.05 -14.99 -0.16
CA LEU A 385 16.59 -13.91 -1.04
C LEU A 385 16.59 -12.56 -0.31
N LEU A 386 16.16 -12.51 0.96
CA LEU A 386 16.22 -11.31 1.79
C LEU A 386 17.66 -10.85 2.02
N ASP A 387 18.57 -11.75 2.38
CA ASP A 387 19.98 -11.44 2.60
C ASP A 387 20.65 -10.96 1.31
N ALA A 388 20.37 -11.62 0.17
CA ALA A 388 20.87 -11.17 -1.14
C ALA A 388 20.37 -9.76 -1.47
N TRP A 389 19.10 -9.47 -1.23
CA TRP A 389 18.54 -8.13 -1.43
C TRP A 389 19.22 -7.09 -0.53
N TYR A 390 19.42 -7.40 0.75
CA TYR A 390 20.05 -6.49 1.73
C TYR A 390 21.50 -6.18 1.36
N ASN A 391 22.26 -7.21 0.96
CA ASN A 391 23.66 -7.07 0.54
C ASN A 391 23.82 -6.30 -0.78
N LEU A 392 22.76 -6.19 -1.59
CA LEU A 392 22.73 -5.39 -2.82
C LEU A 392 22.30 -3.94 -2.58
N LEU A 393 22.09 -3.51 -1.34
CA LEU A 393 21.79 -2.12 -1.02
C LEU A 393 23.01 -1.22 -1.27
N PRO A 394 22.83 -0.11 -2.00
CA PRO A 394 23.85 0.93 -2.15
C PRO A 394 24.28 1.48 -0.78
N HIS A 395 25.55 1.85 -0.65
CA HIS A 395 26.11 2.43 0.59
C HIS A 395 25.27 3.60 1.15
N ARG A 396 24.71 4.46 0.29
CA ARG A 396 23.87 5.59 0.70
C ARG A 396 22.51 5.20 1.32
N LEU A 397 22.08 3.94 1.14
CA LEU A 397 20.87 3.37 1.74
C LEU A 397 21.17 2.49 2.95
N LEU A 398 22.42 2.42 3.42
CA LEU A 398 22.80 1.70 4.63
C LEU A 398 22.83 2.65 5.83
N ILE A 399 22.33 2.17 6.98
CA ILE A 399 22.42 2.89 8.25
C ILE A 399 23.80 2.64 8.86
N HIS A 400 24.58 3.70 9.05
CA HIS A 400 25.90 3.62 9.68
C HIS A 400 25.84 4.19 11.10
N GLN A 401 26.51 3.54 12.05
CA GLN A 401 26.53 3.94 13.47
C GLN A 401 27.03 5.38 13.71
N HIS A 402 27.83 5.93 12.78
CA HIS A 402 28.40 7.28 12.87
C HIS A 402 27.88 8.22 11.78
N ALA A 403 26.82 7.86 11.06
CA ALA A 403 26.22 8.78 10.11
C ALA A 403 25.64 9.99 10.84
N ALA A 404 26.11 11.19 10.48
CA ALA A 404 25.59 12.45 11.02
C ALA A 404 24.09 12.64 10.69
N PHE A 405 23.63 12.04 9.59
CA PHE A 405 22.26 12.12 9.14
C PHE A 405 21.85 10.84 8.42
N THR A 406 20.59 10.42 8.60
CA THR A 406 20.02 9.27 7.90
C THR A 406 18.57 9.59 7.59
N HIS A 407 18.22 9.63 6.30
CA HIS A 407 16.88 10.03 5.86
C HIS A 407 15.80 9.07 6.41
N PRO A 408 14.57 9.55 6.67
CA PRO A 408 13.54 8.73 7.31
C PRO A 408 13.05 7.61 6.42
N HIS A 409 13.01 7.78 5.09
CA HIS A 409 12.67 6.71 4.17
C HIS A 409 13.70 5.56 4.20
N VAL A 410 14.97 5.83 4.55
CA VAL A 410 15.98 4.79 4.79
C VAL A 410 15.66 4.03 6.07
N PHE A 411 15.30 4.73 7.16
CA PHE A 411 14.80 4.04 8.36
C PHE A 411 13.59 3.15 8.06
N CYS A 412 12.61 3.66 7.29
CA CYS A 412 11.42 2.90 6.90
C CYS A 412 11.78 1.63 6.11
N LEU A 413 12.75 1.73 5.19
CA LEU A 413 13.26 0.60 4.43
C LEU A 413 13.87 -0.49 5.33
N HIS A 414 14.72 -0.10 6.28
CA HIS A 414 15.36 -1.04 7.21
C HIS A 414 14.35 -1.64 8.20
N ILE A 415 13.41 -0.84 8.70
CA ILE A 415 12.32 -1.33 9.55
C ILE A 415 11.47 -2.35 8.80
N ALA A 416 11.13 -2.08 7.53
CA ALA A 416 10.39 -3.02 6.70
C ALA A 416 11.15 -4.34 6.51
N TYR A 417 12.46 -4.28 6.24
CA TYR A 417 13.30 -5.47 6.12
C TYR A 417 13.26 -6.35 7.37
N TRP A 418 13.49 -5.76 8.55
CA TRP A 418 13.48 -6.52 9.81
C TRP A 418 12.09 -6.99 10.20
N TRP A 419 11.05 -6.23 9.87
CA TRP A 419 9.67 -6.66 10.04
C TRP A 419 9.35 -7.89 9.17
N ILE A 420 9.75 -7.88 7.90
CA ILE A 420 9.58 -9.03 7.00
C ILE A 420 10.38 -10.24 7.50
N THR A 421 11.58 -10.03 8.05
CA THR A 421 12.38 -11.08 8.70
C THR A 421 11.63 -11.70 9.89
N LEU A 422 11.01 -10.86 10.75
CA LEU A 422 10.15 -11.37 11.83
C LEU A 422 8.95 -12.16 11.29
N ARG A 423 8.29 -11.68 10.23
CA ARG A 423 7.16 -12.40 9.61
C ARG A 423 7.57 -13.79 9.12
N LEU A 424 8.77 -13.92 8.56
CA LEU A 424 9.30 -15.18 8.06
C LEU A 424 9.61 -16.17 9.20
N HIS A 425 10.29 -15.73 10.26
CA HIS A 425 10.81 -16.64 11.28
C HIS A 425 9.91 -16.85 12.51
N PHE A 426 9.04 -15.89 12.84
CA PHE A 426 8.25 -15.95 14.07
C PHE A 426 7.30 -17.16 14.18
N PRO A 427 6.66 -17.64 13.10
CA PRO A 427 5.85 -18.87 13.16
C PRO A 427 6.66 -20.10 13.60
N LEU A 428 7.89 -20.27 13.09
CA LEU A 428 8.78 -21.35 13.50
C LEU A 428 9.29 -21.17 14.93
N TYR A 429 9.65 -19.94 15.31
CA TYR A 429 10.07 -19.65 16.69
C TYR A 429 8.96 -20.04 17.69
N ARG A 430 7.69 -19.82 17.33
CA ARG A 430 6.57 -20.28 18.17
C ARG A 430 6.51 -21.80 18.27
N LYS A 431 6.61 -22.49 17.14
CA LYS A 431 6.50 -23.95 17.05
C LYS A 431 7.58 -24.67 17.86
N ALA A 432 8.84 -24.25 17.66
CA ALA A 432 10.04 -24.78 18.32
C ALA A 432 9.96 -24.82 19.86
N ARG A 433 9.11 -23.98 20.45
CA ARG A 433 8.97 -23.86 21.91
C ARG A 433 7.62 -24.34 22.45
N THR A 434 6.71 -24.75 21.59
CA THR A 434 5.43 -25.37 21.97
C THR A 434 5.41 -26.88 21.76
N GLU A 435 6.16 -27.38 20.78
CA GLU A 435 6.33 -28.81 20.53
C GLU A 435 7.70 -29.21 21.09
N ASP A 436 7.73 -30.13 22.06
CA ASP A 436 8.93 -30.67 22.74
C ASP A 436 9.73 -31.59 21.77
N SER A 437 9.92 -31.12 20.54
CA SER A 437 10.51 -31.87 19.45
C SER A 437 12.02 -31.68 19.41
N ASP A 438 12.74 -32.81 19.40
CA ASP A 438 14.20 -32.95 19.25
C ASP A 438 14.70 -32.53 17.85
N VAL A 439 14.16 -31.45 17.29
CA VAL A 439 14.35 -30.98 15.92
C VAL A 439 15.38 -29.84 15.91
N GLY A 440 16.64 -30.22 15.69
CA GLY A 440 17.79 -29.34 15.78
C GLY A 440 17.98 -28.29 14.67
N SER A 441 18.93 -27.38 14.94
CA SER A 441 19.62 -26.40 14.07
C SER A 441 18.79 -25.34 13.32
N ASP A 442 17.65 -25.69 12.70
CA ASP A 442 16.83 -24.72 11.96
C ASP A 442 15.93 -23.89 12.90
N GLU A 443 15.50 -24.50 14.01
CA GLU A 443 14.80 -23.80 15.10
C GLU A 443 15.72 -22.78 15.78
N ASP A 444 16.97 -23.17 16.07
CA ASP A 444 17.98 -22.28 16.64
C ASP A 444 18.28 -21.07 15.73
N ARG A 445 18.30 -21.29 14.40
CA ARG A 445 18.44 -20.20 13.42
C ARG A 445 17.26 -19.23 13.48
N SER A 446 16.03 -19.74 13.53
CA SER A 446 14.83 -18.89 13.60
C SER A 446 14.75 -18.11 14.91
N VAL A 447 15.12 -18.72 16.03
CA VAL A 447 15.26 -18.05 17.34
C VAL A 447 16.29 -16.92 17.25
N SER A 448 17.47 -17.19 16.68
CA SER A 448 18.53 -16.20 16.51
C SER A 448 18.10 -15.03 15.61
N ALA A 449 17.44 -15.33 14.48
CA ALA A 449 16.92 -14.34 13.55
C ALA A 449 15.87 -13.44 14.21
N CYS A 450 14.90 -14.03 14.93
CA CYS A 450 13.90 -13.27 15.68
C CYS A 450 14.53 -12.37 16.75
N ASN A 451 15.46 -12.90 17.56
CA ASN A 451 16.15 -12.14 18.60
C ASN A 451 16.92 -10.94 18.02
N ARG A 452 17.66 -11.17 16.94
CA ARG A 452 18.39 -10.10 16.24
C ARG A 452 17.43 -9.06 15.67
N ALA A 453 16.36 -9.50 15.02
CA ALA A 453 15.40 -8.60 14.40
C ALA A 453 14.69 -7.72 15.44
N THR A 454 14.30 -8.28 16.60
CA THR A 454 13.69 -7.49 17.69
C THR A 454 14.66 -6.47 18.28
N ASP A 455 15.92 -6.84 18.50
CA ASP A 455 16.92 -5.94 19.06
C ASP A 455 17.16 -4.74 18.12
N VAL A 456 17.30 -5.02 16.82
CA VAL A 456 17.49 -3.97 15.80
C VAL A 456 16.24 -3.11 15.63
N LEU A 457 15.03 -3.69 15.62
CA LEU A 457 13.80 -2.91 15.48
C LEU A 457 13.59 -1.93 16.64
N VAL A 458 13.82 -2.36 17.88
CA VAL A 458 13.72 -1.47 19.06
C VAL A 458 14.71 -0.31 18.95
N GLU A 459 15.95 -0.56 18.50
CA GLU A 459 16.94 0.48 18.23
C GLU A 459 16.47 1.44 17.13
N LEU A 460 15.98 0.91 16.01
CA LEU A 460 15.49 1.71 14.87
C LEU A 460 14.30 2.59 15.27
N PHE A 461 13.36 2.10 16.08
CA PHE A 461 12.25 2.89 16.59
C PHE A 461 12.74 4.03 17.49
N GLY A 462 13.72 3.77 18.36
CA GLY A 462 14.34 4.77 19.22
C GLY A 462 15.08 5.86 18.44
N GLU A 463 15.90 5.47 17.46
CA GLU A 463 16.62 6.42 16.62
C GLU A 463 15.69 7.22 15.69
N PHE A 464 14.63 6.60 15.17
CA PHE A 464 13.60 7.31 14.43
C PHE A 464 12.90 8.35 15.32
N HIS A 465 12.51 7.98 16.54
CA HIS A 465 11.88 8.88 17.49
C HIS A 465 12.76 10.11 17.77
N LYS A 466 14.04 9.87 18.06
CA LYS A 466 15.02 10.90 18.40
C LYS A 466 15.21 11.93 17.27
N ARG A 467 15.15 11.50 16.01
CA ARG A 467 15.46 12.34 14.84
C ARG A 467 14.23 12.99 14.22
N TYR A 468 13.12 12.25 14.11
CA TYR A 468 11.95 12.65 13.34
C TYR A 468 10.66 12.77 14.16
N ASN A 469 10.70 12.36 15.43
CA ASN A 469 9.54 12.17 16.28
C ASN A 469 8.60 11.07 15.73
N LEU A 470 8.25 10.10 16.58
CA LEU A 470 7.38 8.98 16.21
C LEU A 470 5.96 9.41 15.79
N ARG A 471 5.53 10.64 16.10
CA ARG A 471 4.28 11.18 15.54
C ARG A 471 4.24 11.19 14.02
N SER A 472 5.40 11.17 13.35
CA SER A 472 5.51 11.12 11.89
C SER A 472 5.76 9.72 11.33
N PHE A 473 5.81 8.70 12.19
CA PHE A 473 6.06 7.32 11.79
C PHE A 473 5.01 6.85 10.78
N PRO A 474 5.39 6.11 9.71
CA PRO A 474 4.43 5.67 8.70
C PRO A 474 3.38 4.71 9.26
N GLU A 475 2.11 4.95 8.93
CA GLU A 475 0.98 4.14 9.39
C GLU A 475 1.10 2.68 8.92
N ASN A 476 1.56 2.48 7.70
CA ASN A 476 1.74 1.17 7.08
C ASN A 476 2.91 0.34 7.67
N LEU A 477 3.61 0.87 8.68
CA LEU A 477 4.64 0.16 9.44
C LEU A 477 4.24 -0.11 10.90
N LEU A 478 3.01 0.22 11.30
CA LEU A 478 2.53 0.00 12.67
C LEU A 478 2.64 -1.48 13.10
N GLN A 479 2.34 -2.40 12.18
CA GLN A 479 2.48 -3.84 12.43
C GLN A 479 3.93 -4.28 12.70
N ALA A 480 4.94 -3.52 12.26
CA ALA A 480 6.32 -3.80 12.63
C ALA A 480 6.53 -3.63 14.13
N ILE A 481 5.95 -2.58 14.72
CA ILE A 481 6.02 -2.32 16.18
C ILE A 481 5.25 -3.41 16.93
N THR A 482 4.03 -3.73 16.48
CA THR A 482 3.19 -4.76 17.14
C THR A 482 3.83 -6.15 17.07
N LEU A 483 4.34 -6.57 15.91
CA LEU A 483 4.97 -7.89 15.76
C LEU A 483 6.29 -7.98 16.54
N CYS A 484 7.08 -6.90 16.57
CA CYS A 484 8.27 -6.82 17.42
C CYS A 484 7.91 -6.99 18.89
N GLY A 485 6.89 -6.26 19.36
CA GLY A 485 6.36 -6.38 20.71
C GLY A 485 5.87 -7.78 21.05
N ASP A 486 5.09 -8.41 20.17
CA ASP A 486 4.59 -9.77 20.35
C ASP A 486 5.72 -10.81 20.40
N THR A 487 6.77 -10.62 19.60
CA THR A 487 7.96 -11.49 19.60
C THR A 487 8.75 -11.34 20.90
N LEU A 488 8.90 -10.11 21.42
CA LEU A 488 9.54 -9.84 22.70
C LEU A 488 8.73 -10.38 23.89
N LEU A 489 7.41 -10.25 23.84
CA LEU A 489 6.50 -10.84 24.83
C LEU A 489 6.62 -12.36 24.86
N PHE A 490 6.63 -12.99 23.68
CA PHE A 490 6.85 -14.42 23.56
C PHE A 490 8.23 -14.83 24.13
N LYS A 491 9.30 -14.09 23.80
CA LYS A 491 10.65 -14.31 24.36
C LYS A 491 10.64 -14.22 25.88
N ARG A 492 10.09 -13.14 26.46
CA ARG A 492 10.03 -12.89 27.90
C ARG A 492 9.36 -14.04 28.65
N ASN A 493 8.27 -14.58 28.11
CA ASN A 493 7.49 -15.64 28.76
C ASN A 493 8.19 -17.01 28.73
N LEU A 494 9.19 -17.20 27.85
CA LEU A 494 9.94 -18.45 27.70
C LEU A 494 11.31 -18.42 28.35
N THR A 495 11.82 -17.24 28.68
CA THR A 495 13.07 -17.07 29.43
C THR A 495 12.88 -17.60 30.85
N LEU A 496 13.70 -18.58 31.26
CA LEU A 496 13.71 -19.14 32.61
C LEU A 496 14.04 -18.07 33.65
N ASP A 497 13.57 -18.25 34.90
CA ASP A 497 13.75 -17.28 35.99
C ASP A 497 15.23 -16.99 36.33
N GLU A 498 16.15 -17.89 35.97
CA GLU A 498 17.59 -17.73 36.19
C GLU A 498 18.25 -16.72 35.22
N ALA A 499 17.60 -16.39 34.10
CA ALA A 499 18.08 -15.44 33.09
C ALA A 499 17.40 -14.07 33.25
N LEU A 500 17.52 -13.49 34.45
CA LEU A 500 16.85 -12.24 34.84
C LEU A 500 17.17 -11.07 33.88
N ASP A 501 18.43 -10.91 33.49
CA ASP A 501 18.88 -9.80 32.63
C ASP A 501 18.20 -9.84 31.24
N GLU A 502 18.04 -11.03 30.66
CA GLU A 502 17.36 -11.19 29.37
C GLU A 502 15.87 -10.86 29.47
N ARG A 503 15.24 -11.25 30.57
CA ARG A 503 13.82 -10.95 30.85
C ARG A 503 13.59 -9.46 31.04
N VAL A 504 14.51 -8.78 31.75
CA VAL A 504 14.49 -7.31 31.92
C VAL A 504 14.65 -6.62 30.57
N LYS A 505 15.65 -7.00 29.76
CA LYS A 505 15.84 -6.43 28.42
C LYS A 505 14.61 -6.63 27.52
N ALA A 506 14.00 -7.81 27.56
CA ALA A 506 12.77 -8.07 26.81
C ALA A 506 11.61 -7.17 27.28
N GLN A 507 11.47 -6.96 28.59
CA GLN A 507 10.47 -6.05 29.15
C GLN A 507 10.70 -4.59 28.72
N GLU A 508 11.93 -4.11 28.75
CA GLU A 508 12.28 -2.76 28.28
C GLU A 508 11.91 -2.55 26.81
N GLY A 509 12.15 -3.56 25.98
CA GLY A 509 11.74 -3.57 24.57
C GLY A 509 10.22 -3.54 24.40
N ILE A 510 9.46 -4.33 25.18
CA ILE A 510 7.99 -4.31 25.19
C ILE A 510 7.48 -2.92 25.55
N ASP A 511 8.01 -2.32 26.61
CA ASP A 511 7.61 -0.99 27.06
C ASP A 511 7.95 0.08 26.00
N SER A 512 9.06 -0.11 25.28
CA SER A 512 9.43 0.74 24.15
C SER A 512 8.41 0.66 23.01
N CYS A 513 7.99 -0.55 22.63
CA CYS A 513 6.95 -0.76 21.61
C CYS A 513 5.60 -0.14 22.02
N VAL A 514 5.20 -0.29 23.30
CA VAL A 514 3.97 0.31 23.83
C VAL A 514 4.02 1.84 23.74
N ARG A 515 5.12 2.46 24.23
CA ARG A 515 5.29 3.91 24.14
C ARG A 515 5.31 4.39 22.69
N ALA A 516 5.96 3.65 21.81
CA ALA A 516 5.99 3.97 20.39
C ALA A 516 4.57 4.01 19.81
N LEU A 517 3.76 2.96 20.00
CA LEU A 517 2.36 2.94 19.54
C LEU A 517 1.52 4.08 20.13
N GLN A 518 1.73 4.45 21.39
CA GLN A 518 1.05 5.57 22.02
C GLN A 518 1.41 6.92 21.37
N THR A 519 2.70 7.20 21.16
CA THR A 519 3.16 8.43 20.50
C THR A 519 2.69 8.50 19.06
N VAL A 520 2.77 7.39 18.31
CA VAL A 520 2.25 7.32 16.95
C VAL A 520 0.72 7.54 16.94
N GLY A 521 0.05 7.07 18.00
CA GLY A 521 -1.37 7.23 18.27
C GLY A 521 -1.87 8.68 18.34
N GLU A 522 -0.98 9.64 18.61
CA GLU A 522 -1.31 11.07 18.58
C GLU A 522 -1.60 11.59 17.16
N THR A 523 -1.14 10.86 16.14
CA THR A 523 -1.36 11.16 14.73
C THR A 523 -2.31 10.15 14.10
N TRP A 524 -2.10 8.86 14.35
CA TRP A 524 -2.89 7.76 13.78
C TRP A 524 -3.71 7.07 14.87
N SER A 525 -5.00 7.38 14.98
CA SER A 525 -5.85 6.87 16.05
C SER A 525 -5.89 5.34 16.16
N HIS A 526 -5.68 4.63 15.04
CA HIS A 526 -5.58 3.17 15.06
C HIS A 526 -4.43 2.66 15.96
N ALA A 527 -3.29 3.35 16.00
CA ALA A 527 -2.14 2.92 16.81
C ALA A 527 -2.46 2.90 18.31
N LEU A 528 -3.40 3.74 18.78
CA LEU A 528 -3.90 3.69 20.16
C LEU A 528 -4.64 2.38 20.45
N ASN A 529 -5.46 1.90 19.51
CA ASN A 529 -6.14 0.61 19.68
C ASN A 529 -5.13 -0.54 19.74
N LEU A 530 -4.10 -0.51 18.87
CA LEU A 530 -3.01 -1.50 18.92
C LEU A 530 -2.24 -1.44 20.25
N ALA A 531 -2.00 -0.25 20.80
CA ALA A 531 -1.34 -0.09 22.09
C ALA A 531 -2.18 -0.71 23.22
N VAL A 532 -3.50 -0.46 23.24
CA VAL A 532 -4.42 -1.00 24.26
C VAL A 532 -4.50 -2.53 24.18
N GLU A 533 -4.69 -3.07 22.97
CA GLU A 533 -4.73 -4.52 22.75
C GLU A 533 -3.40 -5.19 23.15
N PHE A 534 -2.27 -4.55 22.83
CA PHE A 534 -0.97 -5.07 23.19
C PHE A 534 -0.72 -5.02 24.71
N GLN A 535 -1.07 -3.92 25.38
CA GLN A 535 -0.97 -3.81 26.84
C GLN A 535 -1.80 -4.88 27.57
N ALA A 536 -3.01 -5.17 27.07
CA ALA A 536 -3.85 -6.22 27.63
C ALA A 536 -3.16 -7.60 27.58
N ARG A 537 -2.45 -7.91 26.48
CA ARG A 537 -1.67 -9.15 26.33
C ARG A 537 -0.40 -9.17 27.19
N VAL A 538 0.19 -8.02 27.50
CA VAL A 538 1.38 -7.93 28.38
C VAL A 538 1.02 -8.20 29.84
N ALA A 539 -0.21 -7.83 30.23
CA ALA A 539 -0.73 -7.97 31.59
C ALA A 539 -1.36 -9.35 31.89
N SER A 540 -1.79 -10.08 30.85
CA SER A 540 -2.19 -11.49 30.94
C SER A 540 -0.99 -12.41 31.02
#